data_AF-Q3BB24-F1
#
_entry.id   AF-Q3BB24-F1
#
_cell.length_a   1.000
_cell.length_b   1.000
_cell.length_c   1.000
_cell.angle_alpha   90.00
_cell.angle_beta   90.00
_cell.angle_gamma   90.00
#
_symmetry.space_group_name_H-M   'P 1'
#
loop_
_entity.id
_entity.type
_entity.pdbx_description
1 polymer ?
#
loop_
_entity_poly.entity_id
_entity_poly.type
_entity_poly.pdbx_seq_one_letter_code
_entity_poly.pdbx_strand_id
1 'polypeptide(L)'
;ITDGSIGDMLYFFKEERGDKELVIDIANDIVKLNNLAVTAKETASIILGGSLPKHAIINANLFRGGTDYAIYITTAVPWDGSLSGAPPSEGVSWGKIRAKADYVEIWADATLVFPILVWMVMKR
;
A
#
# COMPACT_ATOMS: atom_id res chain seq x y z
N ILE A 1 3.09 9.47 8.19
CA ILE A 1 3.05 10.96 8.11
C ILE A 1 3.85 11.58 9.24
N THR A 2 3.62 11.19 10.50
CA THR A 2 4.35 11.68 11.66
C THR A 2 5.73 11.04 11.86
N ASP A 3 5.94 9.84 11.32
CA ASP A 3 7.23 9.14 11.38
C ASP A 3 8.10 9.56 10.18
N GLY A 4 8.84 10.66 10.33
CA GLY A 4 9.72 11.24 9.31
C GLY A 4 9.97 12.73 9.55
N SER A 5 10.76 13.38 8.68
CA SER A 5 11.16 14.79 8.87
C SER A 5 9.98 15.77 8.95
N ILE A 6 8.84 15.45 8.31
CA ILE A 6 7.60 16.22 8.46
C ILE A 6 7.09 16.16 9.91
N GLY A 7 7.23 15.02 10.58
CA GLY A 7 6.92 14.85 12.00
C GLY A 7 7.71 15.78 12.90
N ASP A 8 9.01 15.94 12.65
CA ASP A 8 9.86 16.88 13.38
C ASP A 8 9.36 18.31 13.20
N MET A 9 9.00 18.70 11.98
CA MET A 9 8.45 20.02 11.70
C MET A 9 7.09 20.24 12.36
N LEU A 10 6.24 19.20 12.44
CA LEU A 10 4.97 19.26 13.17
C LEU A 10 5.22 19.45 14.68
N TYR A 11 6.23 18.79 15.23
CA TYR A 11 6.65 18.97 16.62
C TYR A 11 7.11 20.40 16.88
N PHE A 12 8.07 20.92 16.09
CA PHE A 12 8.55 22.29 16.24
C PHE A 12 7.43 23.30 16.10
N PHE A 13 6.55 23.13 15.10
CA PHE A 13 5.40 24.01 14.91
C PHE A 13 4.48 24.03 16.14
N LYS A 14 4.18 22.87 16.72
CA LYS A 14 3.31 22.77 17.89
C LYS A 14 3.93 23.34 19.16
N GLU A 15 5.19 23.03 19.42
CA GLU A 15 5.88 23.51 20.63
C GLU A 15 6.21 25.00 20.55
N GLU A 16 6.79 25.47 19.44
CA GLU A 16 7.23 26.87 19.32
C GLU A 16 6.06 27.85 19.24
N ARG A 17 4.95 27.46 18.59
CA ARG A 17 3.76 28.31 18.47
C ARG A 17 2.71 28.04 19.54
N GLY A 18 2.90 27.01 20.37
CA GLY A 18 1.87 26.54 21.30
C GLY A 18 0.57 26.11 20.59
N ASP A 19 0.67 25.65 19.34
CA ASP A 19 -0.49 25.39 18.49
C ASP A 19 -1.26 24.13 18.93
N LYS A 20 -2.55 24.33 19.20
CA LYS A 20 -3.49 23.27 19.59
C LYS A 20 -4.53 22.96 18.51
N GLU A 21 -4.56 23.73 17.43
CA GLU A 21 -5.60 23.63 16.39
C GLU A 21 -5.24 22.65 15.28
N LEU A 22 -3.96 22.51 14.93
CA LEU A 22 -3.53 21.57 13.91
C LEU A 22 -3.74 20.13 14.39
N VAL A 23 -4.67 19.42 13.75
CA VAL A 23 -4.97 18.01 14.03
C VAL A 23 -4.83 17.20 12.74
N ILE A 24 -4.12 16.07 12.81
CA ILE A 24 -4.03 15.09 11.72
C ILE A 24 -5.03 13.99 12.00
N ASP A 25 -6.12 13.99 11.25
CA ASP A 25 -7.18 12.98 11.37
C ASP A 25 -6.94 11.81 10.41
N ILE A 26 -6.29 10.77 10.94
CA ILE A 26 -6.01 9.53 10.19
C ILE A 26 -7.27 8.65 10.02
N ALA A 27 -8.31 8.83 10.85
CA ALA A 27 -9.51 8.01 10.77
C ALA A 27 -10.31 8.37 9.52
N ASN A 28 -10.46 9.66 9.24
CA ASN A 28 -11.12 10.12 8.03
C ASN A 28 -10.36 9.75 6.74
N ASP A 29 -9.03 9.65 6.79
CA ASP A 29 -8.25 9.17 5.64
C ASP A 29 -8.50 7.70 5.33
N ILE A 30 -8.65 6.85 6.35
CA ILE A 30 -9.03 5.44 6.17
C ILE A 30 -10.43 5.33 5.56
N VAL A 31 -11.38 6.15 6.01
CA VAL A 31 -12.75 6.19 5.43
C VAL A 31 -12.68 6.54 3.94
N LYS A 32 -11.93 7.59 3.58
CA LYS A 32 -11.76 8.00 2.17
C LYS A 32 -11.11 6.90 1.33
N LEU A 33 -10.02 6.31 1.81
CA LEU A 33 -9.29 5.25 1.10
C LEU A 33 -10.18 4.02 0.86
N ASN A 34 -10.91 3.57 1.89
CA ASN A 34 -11.79 2.41 1.77
C ASN A 34 -12.96 2.71 0.83
N ASN A 35 -13.58 3.88 0.93
CA ASN A 35 -14.67 4.28 0.03
C ASN A 35 -14.21 4.38 -1.43
N LEU A 36 -12.99 4.85 -1.67
CA LEU A 36 -12.39 4.87 -3.01
C LEU A 36 -12.27 3.46 -3.59
N ALA A 37 -11.83 2.48 -2.79
CA ALA A 37 -11.76 1.09 -3.23
C ALA A 37 -13.16 0.47 -3.43
N VAL A 38 -14.08 0.65 -2.48
CA VAL A 38 -15.44 0.07 -2.52
C VAL A 38 -16.24 0.53 -3.72
N THR A 39 -16.10 1.81 -4.10
CA THR A 39 -16.84 2.39 -5.24
C THR A 39 -16.18 2.10 -6.60
N ALA A 40 -14.96 1.57 -6.62
CA ALA A 40 -14.24 1.27 -7.85
C ALA A 40 -14.79 0.02 -8.54
N LYS A 41 -15.12 0.15 -9.83
CA LYS A 41 -15.55 -0.96 -10.70
C LYS A 41 -14.49 -2.06 -10.77
N GLU A 42 -13.23 -1.66 -10.89
CA GLU A 42 -12.07 -2.54 -11.04
C GLU A 42 -10.88 -1.88 -10.33
N THR A 43 -10.02 -2.67 -9.69
CA THR A 43 -8.81 -2.15 -9.02
C THR A 43 -7.59 -3.00 -9.33
N ALA A 44 -6.45 -2.33 -9.46
CA ALA A 44 -5.14 -2.97 -9.59
C ALA A 44 -4.21 -2.45 -8.49
N SER A 45 -3.48 -3.35 -7.83
CA SER A 45 -2.52 -3.03 -6.78
C SER A 45 -1.10 -3.25 -7.29
N ILE A 46 -0.34 -2.19 -7.52
CA ILE A 46 1.09 -2.26 -7.82
C ILE A 46 1.85 -1.82 -6.57
N ILE A 47 2.52 -2.77 -5.90
CA ILE A 47 3.13 -2.57 -4.60
C ILE A 47 4.64 -2.71 -4.72
N LEU A 48 5.35 -1.66 -4.33
CA LEU A 48 6.81 -1.61 -4.29
C LEU A 48 7.26 -1.68 -2.83
N GLY A 49 7.88 -2.80 -2.45
CA GLY A 49 8.25 -3.11 -1.07
C GLY A 49 7.10 -3.73 -0.26
N GLY A 50 7.03 -3.37 1.03
CA GLY A 50 6.12 -3.99 2.01
C GLY A 50 5.54 -3.01 3.03
N SER A 51 5.37 -3.47 4.28
CA SER A 51 4.96 -2.66 5.43
C SER A 51 3.58 -1.98 5.29
N LEU A 52 3.40 -0.82 5.92
CA LEU A 52 2.17 -0.06 6.00
C LEU A 52 1.56 0.28 4.63
N PRO A 53 2.32 0.73 3.60
CA PRO A 53 1.74 1.01 2.29
C PRO A 53 1.14 -0.24 1.64
N LYS A 54 1.83 -1.39 1.73
CA LYS A 54 1.31 -2.68 1.27
C LYS A 54 0.00 -2.99 1.99
N HIS A 55 -0.01 -2.95 3.33
CA HIS A 55 -1.20 -3.27 4.11
C HIS A 55 -2.39 -2.39 3.78
N ALA A 56 -2.18 -1.07 3.77
CA ALA A 56 -3.26 -0.10 3.65
C ALA A 56 -4.03 -0.29 2.33
N ILE A 57 -3.30 -0.48 1.23
CA ILE A 57 -3.91 -0.67 -0.09
C ILE A 57 -4.69 -1.98 -0.19
N ILE A 58 -4.11 -3.10 0.27
CA ILE A 58 -4.79 -4.40 0.17
C ILE A 58 -5.94 -4.52 1.16
N ASN A 59 -5.85 -3.85 2.31
CA ASN A 59 -6.92 -3.80 3.30
C ASN A 59 -8.08 -2.91 2.84
N ALA A 60 -7.82 -1.83 2.10
CA ALA A 60 -8.90 -1.07 1.47
C ALA A 60 -9.67 -1.92 0.45
N ASN A 61 -8.94 -2.75 -0.31
CA ASN A 61 -9.54 -3.66 -1.29
C ASN A 61 -10.29 -4.85 -0.66
N LEU A 62 -10.04 -5.18 0.61
CA LEU A 62 -10.80 -6.19 1.34
C LEU A 62 -12.31 -5.90 1.29
N PHE A 63 -12.70 -4.64 1.47
CA PHE A 63 -14.09 -4.22 1.56
C PHE A 63 -14.86 -4.30 0.23
N ARG A 64 -14.17 -4.51 -0.90
CA ARG A 64 -14.77 -4.78 -2.22
C ARG A 64 -14.65 -6.23 -2.68
N GLY A 65 -14.27 -7.13 -1.76
CA GLY A 65 -14.03 -8.55 -2.04
C GLY A 65 -12.68 -8.83 -2.70
N GLY A 66 -11.71 -7.92 -2.54
CA GLY A 66 -10.35 -8.05 -3.03
C GLY A 66 -10.06 -7.25 -4.31
N THR A 67 -8.79 -7.02 -4.59
CA THR A 67 -8.32 -6.37 -5.84
C THR A 67 -8.38 -7.33 -7.04
N ASP A 68 -8.57 -6.79 -8.25
CA ASP A 68 -8.69 -7.58 -9.49
C ASP A 68 -7.33 -7.98 -10.08
N TYR A 69 -6.30 -7.15 -9.86
CA TYR A 69 -4.93 -7.42 -10.28
C TYR A 69 -3.93 -7.05 -9.18
N ALA A 70 -2.84 -7.80 -9.04
CA ALA A 70 -1.78 -7.45 -8.10
C ALA A 70 -0.37 -7.71 -8.65
N ILE A 71 0.50 -6.72 -8.53
CA ILE A 71 1.95 -6.85 -8.79
C ILE A 71 2.67 -6.48 -7.52
N TYR A 72 3.36 -7.44 -6.91
CA TYR A 72 4.22 -7.18 -5.76
C TYR A 72 5.68 -7.22 -6.22
N ILE A 73 6.45 -6.17 -5.91
CA ILE A 73 7.89 -6.13 -6.11
C ILE A 73 8.52 -5.97 -4.73
N THR A 74 9.20 -6.99 -4.23
CA THR A 74 9.65 -7.04 -2.84
C THR A 74 10.99 -7.73 -2.70
N THR A 75 11.72 -7.37 -1.65
CA THR A 75 12.91 -8.09 -1.16
C THR A 75 12.63 -8.88 0.12
N ALA A 76 11.42 -8.76 0.67
CA ALA A 76 11.00 -9.45 1.87
C ALA A 76 10.71 -10.93 1.60
N VAL A 77 10.80 -11.75 2.63
CA VAL A 77 10.77 -13.21 2.53
C VAL A 77 9.61 -13.80 3.32
N PRO A 78 8.95 -14.87 2.84
CA PRO A 78 7.71 -15.36 3.46
C PRO A 78 7.92 -16.11 4.78
N TRP A 79 9.11 -16.67 5.04
CA TRP A 79 9.35 -17.53 6.20
C TRP A 79 9.50 -16.79 7.54
N ASP A 80 9.58 -15.46 7.52
CA ASP A 80 9.54 -14.65 8.74
C ASP A 80 8.11 -14.38 9.23
N GLY A 81 7.09 -14.80 8.46
CA GLY A 81 5.67 -14.60 8.79
C GLY A 81 5.24 -13.13 8.78
N SER A 82 6.05 -12.23 8.21
CA SER A 82 5.74 -10.82 8.15
C SER A 82 4.73 -10.51 7.06
N LEU A 83 3.91 -9.48 7.28
CA LEU A 83 3.06 -8.94 6.22
C LEU A 83 3.88 -8.49 4.99
N SER A 84 5.08 -7.96 5.22
CA SER A 84 5.97 -7.51 4.14
C SER A 84 6.33 -8.65 3.20
N GLY A 85 6.67 -9.82 3.75
CA GLY A 85 7.00 -11.04 3.01
C GLY A 85 5.80 -11.91 2.61
N ALA A 86 4.59 -11.60 3.08
CA ALA A 86 3.38 -12.37 2.75
C ALA A 86 3.13 -12.41 1.23
N PRO A 87 3.08 -13.61 0.61
CA PRO A 87 2.87 -13.74 -0.82
C PRO A 87 1.44 -13.32 -1.23
N PRO A 88 1.18 -13.00 -2.51
CA PRO A 88 -0.17 -12.69 -2.98
C PRO A 88 -1.21 -13.76 -2.64
N SER A 89 -0.81 -15.03 -2.60
CA SER A 89 -1.68 -16.16 -2.22
C SER A 89 -2.20 -16.06 -0.79
N GLU A 90 -1.43 -15.47 0.14
CA GLU A 90 -1.92 -15.14 1.47
C GLU A 90 -2.93 -14.00 1.40
N GLY A 91 -2.69 -12.98 0.58
CA GLY A 91 -3.68 -11.93 0.33
C GLY A 91 -5.03 -12.47 -0.19
N VAL A 92 -5.00 -13.55 -0.96
CA VAL A 92 -6.21 -14.26 -1.43
C VAL A 92 -6.94 -14.95 -0.27
N SER A 93 -6.23 -15.58 0.68
CA SER A 93 -6.86 -16.28 1.82
C SER A 93 -7.66 -15.32 2.71
N TRP A 94 -7.21 -14.08 2.82
CA TRP A 94 -7.91 -13.01 3.55
C TRP A 94 -9.01 -12.31 2.75
N GLY A 95 -9.14 -12.57 1.44
CA GLY A 95 -10.05 -11.83 0.56
C GLY A 95 -9.57 -10.41 0.23
N LYS A 96 -8.29 -10.10 0.47
CA LYS A 96 -7.65 -8.82 0.10
C LYS A 96 -7.28 -8.79 -1.38
N ILE A 97 -7.06 -9.95 -1.98
CA ILE A 97 -6.96 -10.19 -3.43
C ILE A 97 -8.09 -11.14 -3.83
N ARG A 98 -8.72 -10.92 -4.99
CA ARG A 98 -9.79 -11.82 -5.47
C ARG A 98 -9.22 -13.21 -5.77
N ALA A 99 -10.01 -14.25 -5.52
CA ALA A 99 -9.60 -15.64 -5.81
C ALA A 99 -9.29 -15.91 -7.29
N LYS A 100 -9.87 -15.12 -8.21
CA LYS A 100 -9.64 -15.18 -9.66
C LYS A 100 -8.79 -14.02 -10.20
N ALA A 101 -8.15 -13.26 -9.32
CA ALA A 101 -7.28 -12.16 -9.74
C ALA A 101 -6.05 -12.68 -10.48
N ASP A 102 -5.57 -11.93 -11.46
CA ASP A 102 -4.23 -12.13 -11.99
C ASP A 102 -3.22 -11.43 -11.08
N TYR A 103 -2.27 -12.19 -10.53
CA TYR A 103 -1.26 -11.64 -9.66
C TYR A 103 0.12 -12.23 -9.90
N VAL A 104 1.14 -11.42 -9.62
CA VAL A 104 2.54 -11.83 -9.69
C VAL A 104 3.34 -11.21 -8.54
N GLU A 105 4.33 -11.95 -8.08
CA GLU A 105 5.32 -11.49 -7.12
C GLU A 105 6.71 -11.55 -7.76
N ILE A 106 7.47 -10.46 -7.64
CA ILE A 106 8.81 -10.32 -8.19
C ILE A 106 9.76 -10.09 -7.01
N TRP A 107 10.66 -11.04 -6.79
CA TRP A 107 11.66 -10.98 -5.74
C TRP A 107 12.89 -10.24 -6.24
N ALA A 108 12.85 -8.90 -6.14
CA ALA A 108 13.90 -8.03 -6.63
C ALA A 108 13.83 -6.65 -5.98
N ASP A 109 14.92 -5.90 -6.07
CA ASP A 109 14.92 -4.49 -5.72
C ASP A 109 14.05 -3.69 -6.70
N ALA A 110 13.15 -2.86 -6.16
CA ALA A 110 12.22 -2.05 -6.94
C ALA A 110 12.96 -1.06 -7.87
N THR A 111 14.13 -0.56 -7.47
CA THR A 111 14.93 0.38 -8.27
C THR A 111 15.45 -0.24 -9.57
N LEU A 112 15.63 -1.56 -9.61
CA LEU A 112 16.04 -2.29 -10.81
C LEU A 112 14.83 -2.55 -11.73
N VAL A 113 13.75 -3.09 -11.16
CA VAL A 113 12.65 -3.66 -11.95
C VAL A 113 11.59 -2.63 -12.31
N PHE A 114 11.24 -1.72 -11.40
CA PHE A 114 10.12 -0.80 -11.61
C PHE A 114 10.35 0.15 -12.81
N PRO A 115 11.54 0.75 -13.01
CA PRO A 115 11.78 1.58 -14.20
C PRO A 115 11.64 0.79 -15.51
N ILE A 116 12.06 -0.47 -15.55
CA ILE A 116 11.94 -1.34 -16.74
C ILE A 116 10.47 -1.64 -17.03
N LEU A 117 9.70 -2.01 -16.01
CA LEU A 117 8.26 -2.26 -16.14
C LEU A 117 7.52 -1.03 -16.68
N VAL A 118 7.79 0.14 -16.11
CA VAL A 118 7.20 1.41 -16.57
C VAL A 118 7.60 1.69 -18.02
N TRP A 119 8.87 1.54 -18.38
CA TRP A 119 9.34 1.76 -19.75
C TRP A 119 8.66 0.83 -20.76
N MET A 120 8.58 -0.47 -20.45
CA MET A 120 7.98 -1.48 -21.34
C MET A 120 6.48 -1.26 -21.57
N VAL A 121 5.75 -0.77 -20.58
CA VAL A 121 4.29 -0.64 -20.65
C VAL A 121 3.85 0.75 -21.10
N MET A 122 4.52 1.81 -20.64
CA MET A 122 4.08 3.19 -20.86
C MET A 122 4.74 3.86 -22.06
N LYS A 123 5.92 3.40 -22.50
CA LYS A 123 6.59 3.97 -23.67
C LYS A 123 6.09 3.26 -24.94
N ARG A 124 5.04 3.85 -25.54
CA ARG A 124 4.60 3.55 -26.91
C ARG A 124 5.27 4.49 -27.90
#